data_AF-A0A518E4X6-F1
#
_entry.id   AF-A0A518E4X6-F1
#
_cell.length_a   1.000
_cell.length_b   1.000
_cell.length_c   1.000
_cell.angle_alpha   90.00
_cell.angle_beta   90.00
_cell.angle_gamma   90.00
#
_symmetry.space_group_name_H-M   'P 1'
#
loop_
_entity.id
_entity.type
_entity.pdbx_description
1 polymer ?
#
loop_
_entity_poly.entity_id
_entity_poly.type
_entity_poly.pdbx_seq_one_letter_code
_entity_poly.pdbx_strand_id
1 'polypeptide(L)'
;MQRELCQANFRPLLEPFDSRICNSQVVSVCGVWSDLSIAYLSPGWLNFAAANGGEPDVSARWPLGENLLSGIEGPLAKFFEQGYRKCLSEERLWVHVYECSSADQFRLFQMTSYPLPRREGLLIVHSLRVERPQHHDQLNSSVHTDYADEQNIVHQCSYCRRVRRREAAVWDWVREYIDAAPPGISHTICESCFGYYAPRLEAGQEFPPLRFLYSEPNALASGGSTPVSRSYSSPVP
;
A
#
# COMPACT_ATOMS: atom_id res chain seq x y z
N MET A 1 24.09 -3.48 6.95
CA MET A 1 22.86 -4.07 7.53
C MET A 1 22.27 -3.02 8.45
N GLN A 2 21.11 -2.45 8.11
CA GLN A 2 20.48 -1.42 8.93
C GLN A 2 19.99 -2.05 10.25
N ARG A 3 20.21 -1.33 11.35
CA ARG A 3 19.70 -1.72 12.67
C ARG A 3 18.27 -1.23 12.80
N GLU A 4 17.46 -1.95 13.56
CA GLU A 4 16.15 -1.46 13.97
C GLU A 4 16.26 -0.12 14.72
N LEU A 5 15.19 0.66 14.65
CA LEU A 5 15.02 1.86 15.46
C LEU A 5 13.94 1.56 16.50
N CYS A 6 14.23 1.77 17.78
CA CYS A 6 13.31 1.43 18.86
C CYS A 6 13.51 2.35 20.06
N GLN A 7 12.43 2.96 20.54
CA GLN A 7 12.45 3.68 21.82
C GLN A 7 12.63 2.67 22.97
N ALA A 8 13.49 3.00 23.94
CA ALA A 8 13.90 2.07 24.99
C ALA A 8 12.71 1.57 25.84
N ASN A 9 11.75 2.45 26.13
CA ASN A 9 10.53 2.14 26.88
C ASN A 9 9.47 1.36 26.06
N PHE A 10 9.58 1.34 24.73
CA PHE A 10 8.68 0.57 23.87
C PHE A 10 9.11 -0.88 23.74
N ARG A 11 10.42 -1.15 23.79
CA ARG A 11 11.01 -2.49 23.59
C ARG A 11 10.36 -3.60 24.45
N PRO A 12 10.08 -3.42 25.76
CA PRO A 12 9.44 -4.46 26.56
C PRO A 12 8.05 -4.87 26.04
N LEU A 13 7.32 -3.97 25.35
CA LEU A 13 6.01 -4.27 24.78
C LEU A 13 6.09 -5.25 23.59
N LEU A 14 7.28 -5.40 22.99
CA LEU A 14 7.54 -6.31 21.87
C LEU A 14 7.88 -7.73 22.32
N GLU A 15 8.16 -7.96 23.60
CA GLU A 15 8.53 -9.29 24.14
C GLU A 15 7.55 -10.42 23.81
N PRO A 16 6.21 -10.20 23.80
CA PRO A 16 5.26 -11.24 23.42
C PRO A 16 5.32 -11.64 21.93
N PHE A 17 5.99 -10.85 21.09
CA PHE A 17 6.03 -11.04 19.65
C PHE A 17 7.31 -11.77 19.23
N ASP A 18 7.19 -12.56 18.17
CA ASP A 18 8.32 -13.33 17.64
C ASP A 18 9.46 -12.39 17.22
N SER A 19 10.65 -12.64 17.79
CA SER A 19 11.86 -11.87 17.46
C SER A 19 12.22 -11.96 15.98
N ARG A 20 11.78 -13.00 15.25
CA ARG A 20 11.94 -13.13 13.80
C ARG A 20 11.09 -12.13 13.01
N ILE A 21 9.92 -11.74 13.54
CA ILE A 21 9.07 -10.71 12.92
C ILE A 21 9.68 -9.33 13.16
N CYS A 22 10.05 -9.05 14.41
CA CYS A 22 10.65 -7.76 14.78
C CYS A 22 11.99 -7.54 14.06
N ASN A 23 12.89 -8.55 14.07
CA ASN A 23 14.21 -8.43 13.42
C ASN A 23 14.20 -8.80 11.93
N SER A 24 13.04 -8.93 11.31
CA SER A 24 12.95 -9.31 9.90
C SER A 24 13.63 -8.25 9.02
N GLN A 25 14.44 -8.71 8.07
CA GLN A 25 15.03 -7.86 7.02
C GLN A 25 14.09 -7.67 5.83
N VAL A 26 12.99 -8.45 5.76
CA VAL A 26 12.08 -8.53 4.61
C VAL A 26 10.69 -8.03 4.97
N VAL A 27 10.23 -8.32 6.19
CA VAL A 27 8.92 -7.88 6.66
C VAL A 27 9.05 -6.48 7.23
N SER A 28 8.28 -5.55 6.65
CA SER A 28 8.17 -4.19 7.15
C SER A 28 7.26 -4.18 8.38
N VAL A 29 7.79 -3.71 9.51
CA VAL A 29 7.08 -3.65 10.79
C VAL A 29 7.27 -2.27 11.41
N CYS A 30 6.18 -1.69 11.86
CA CYS A 30 6.15 -0.43 12.59
C CYS A 30 5.43 -0.64 13.92
N GLY A 31 6.03 -0.18 15.02
CA GLY A 31 5.36 -0.11 16.31
C GLY A 31 5.03 1.34 16.63
N VAL A 32 3.81 1.58 17.11
CA VAL A 32 3.34 2.91 17.48
C VAL A 32 2.76 2.90 18.88
N TRP A 33 2.86 4.03 19.58
CA TRP A 33 2.12 4.29 20.82
C TRP A 33 0.61 4.43 20.55
N SER A 34 -0.19 4.48 21.62
CA SER A 34 -1.66 4.63 21.52
C SER A 34 -2.14 5.92 20.86
N ASP A 35 -1.29 6.95 20.79
CA ASP A 35 -1.52 8.21 20.06
C ASP A 35 -1.03 8.16 18.59
N LEU A 36 -0.59 6.98 18.14
CA LEU A 36 -0.03 6.69 16.81
C LEU A 36 1.34 7.32 16.54
N SER A 37 2.05 7.77 17.58
CA SER A 37 3.44 8.20 17.48
C SER A 37 4.37 6.99 17.27
N ILE A 38 5.26 7.05 16.28
CA ILE A 38 6.17 5.95 15.90
C ILE A 38 7.16 5.69 17.03
N ALA A 39 7.21 4.46 17.50
CA ALA A 39 8.08 4.03 18.60
C ALA A 39 9.08 2.95 18.17
N TYR A 40 8.81 2.28 17.04
CA TYR A 40 9.61 1.20 16.52
C TYR A 40 9.55 1.11 15.00
N LEU A 41 10.69 0.85 14.35
CA LEU A 41 10.81 0.51 12.94
C LEU A 41 11.76 -0.68 12.77
N SER A 42 11.30 -1.74 12.12
CA SER A 42 12.13 -2.92 11.85
C SER A 42 13.20 -2.63 10.79
N PRO A 43 14.25 -3.48 10.69
CA PRO A 43 15.19 -3.40 9.59
C PRO A 43 14.50 -3.55 8.23
N GLY A 44 13.47 -4.40 8.13
CA GLY A 44 12.68 -4.57 6.92
C GLY A 44 11.93 -3.32 6.49
N TRP A 45 11.48 -2.48 7.43
CA TRP A 45 10.90 -1.17 7.10
C TRP A 45 11.92 -0.26 6.42
N LEU A 46 13.11 -0.14 7.02
CA LEU A 46 14.18 0.73 6.52
C LEU A 46 14.72 0.25 5.18
N ASN A 47 14.90 -1.07 5.03
CA ASN A 47 15.29 -1.70 3.77
C ASN A 47 14.23 -1.46 2.69
N PHE A 48 12.94 -1.57 3.03
CA PHE A 48 11.84 -1.30 2.09
C PHE A 48 11.85 0.17 1.64
N ALA A 49 12.00 1.11 2.57
CA ALA A 49 12.10 2.54 2.23
C ALA A 49 13.29 2.81 1.29
N ALA A 50 14.47 2.27 1.60
CA ALA A 50 15.66 2.42 0.77
C ALA A 50 15.50 1.79 -0.62
N ALA A 51 14.93 0.58 -0.71
CA ALA A 51 14.71 -0.13 -1.97
C ALA A 51 13.71 0.58 -2.90
N ASN A 52 12.85 1.43 -2.35
CA ASN A 52 11.88 2.23 -3.12
C ASN A 52 12.34 3.69 -3.32
N GLY A 53 13.63 3.99 -3.08
CA GLY A 53 14.17 5.35 -3.26
C GLY A 53 13.63 6.38 -2.27
N GLY A 54 12.99 5.94 -1.19
CA GLY A 54 12.41 6.82 -0.18
C GLY A 54 13.44 7.38 0.81
N GLU A 55 14.62 6.79 0.91
CA GLU A 55 15.68 7.29 1.81
C GLU A 55 16.55 8.36 1.13
N PRO A 56 16.98 9.42 1.87
CA PRO A 56 16.83 9.63 3.32
C PRO A 56 15.50 10.29 3.75
N ASP A 57 14.68 10.71 2.80
CA ASP A 57 13.52 11.58 3.06
C ASP A 57 12.46 10.92 3.95
N VAL A 58 12.21 9.63 3.78
CA VAL A 58 11.26 8.86 4.59
C VAL A 58 11.70 8.83 6.05
N SER A 59 12.95 8.44 6.32
CA SER A 59 13.46 8.41 7.69
C SER A 59 13.59 9.81 8.31
N ALA A 60 13.83 10.84 7.49
CA ALA A 60 13.90 12.23 7.96
C ALA A 60 12.51 12.82 8.30
N ARG A 61 11.47 12.47 7.53
CA ARG A 61 10.11 12.97 7.72
C ARG A 61 9.30 12.18 8.73
N TRP A 62 9.57 10.89 8.88
CA TRP A 62 8.87 9.99 9.81
C TRP A 62 9.83 9.25 10.76
N PRO A 63 10.66 9.98 11.54
CA PRO A 63 11.48 9.37 12.58
C PRO A 63 10.64 8.89 13.78
N LEU A 64 11.31 8.25 14.74
CA LEU A 64 10.70 7.93 16.03
C LEU A 64 10.14 9.20 16.69
N GLY A 65 8.92 9.10 17.23
CA GLY A 65 8.17 10.18 17.86
C GLY A 65 7.19 10.87 16.92
N GLU A 66 7.36 10.76 15.60
CA GLU A 66 6.41 11.36 14.65
C GLU A 66 5.11 10.57 14.54
N ASN A 67 4.04 11.24 14.16
CA ASN A 67 2.75 10.58 13.96
C ASN A 67 2.75 9.76 12.66
N LEU A 68 2.42 8.47 12.76
CA LEU A 68 2.38 7.55 11.61
C LEU A 68 1.45 8.04 10.48
N LEU A 69 0.32 8.67 10.84
CA LEU A 69 -0.67 9.10 9.85
C LEU A 69 -0.25 10.38 9.11
N SER A 70 0.79 11.08 9.55
CA SER A 70 1.29 12.28 8.85
C SER A 70 1.82 11.98 7.45
N GLY A 71 2.15 10.72 7.15
CA GLY A 71 2.54 10.25 5.82
C GLY A 71 1.38 9.79 4.93
N ILE A 72 0.15 9.86 5.43
CA ILE A 72 -1.04 9.41 4.72
C ILE A 72 -1.92 10.62 4.42
N GLU A 73 -2.20 10.85 3.14
CA GLU A 73 -2.97 12.01 2.70
C GLU A 73 -4.45 11.66 2.46
N GLY A 74 -5.28 12.70 2.57
CA GLY A 74 -6.68 12.64 2.19
C GLY A 74 -7.55 11.73 3.07
N PRO A 75 -8.66 11.18 2.53
CA PRO A 75 -9.61 10.36 3.28
C PRO A 75 -8.99 9.09 3.88
N LEU A 76 -7.89 8.62 3.31
CA LEU A 76 -7.24 7.37 3.71
C LEU A 76 -6.66 7.44 5.12
N ALA A 77 -6.20 8.61 5.57
CA ALA A 77 -5.70 8.80 6.93
C ALA A 77 -6.76 8.49 7.99
N LYS A 78 -8.00 8.97 7.78
CA LYS A 78 -9.14 8.70 8.67
C LYS A 78 -9.51 7.22 8.69
N PHE A 79 -9.44 6.55 7.54
CA PHE A 79 -9.71 5.11 7.44
C PHE A 79 -8.72 4.30 8.29
N PHE A 80 -7.41 4.58 8.16
CA PHE A 80 -6.38 3.93 8.96
C PHE A 80 -6.50 4.27 10.45
N GLU A 81 -6.75 5.54 10.78
CA GLU A 81 -6.98 5.97 12.16
C GLU A 81 -8.11 5.17 12.82
N GLN A 82 -9.26 5.04 12.14
CA GLN A 82 -10.41 4.30 12.66
C GLN A 82 -10.08 2.82 12.87
N GLY A 83 -9.38 2.19 11.93
CA GLY A 83 -8.95 0.80 12.03
C GLY A 83 -8.00 0.57 13.21
N TYR A 84 -7.00 1.45 13.37
CA TYR A 84 -6.06 1.42 14.49
C TYR A 84 -6.74 1.66 15.84
N ARG A 85 -7.61 2.67 15.93
CA ARG A 85 -8.38 2.95 17.16
C ARG A 85 -9.30 1.79 17.53
N LYS A 86 -9.95 1.16 16.54
CA LYS A 86 -10.78 -0.03 16.75
C LYS A 86 -9.94 -1.18 17.30
N CYS A 87 -8.80 -1.47 16.65
CA CYS A 87 -7.84 -2.48 17.10
C CYS A 87 -7.42 -2.30 18.58
N LEU A 88 -7.06 -1.06 18.96
CA LEU A 88 -6.72 -0.70 20.33
C LEU A 88 -7.91 -0.88 21.30
N SER A 89 -9.08 -0.35 20.95
CA SER A 89 -10.23 -0.30 21.86
C SER A 89 -10.88 -1.67 22.09
N GLU A 90 -10.90 -2.52 21.07
CA GLU A 90 -11.50 -3.86 21.10
C GLU A 90 -10.50 -4.94 21.50
N GLU A 91 -9.20 -4.63 21.54
CA GLU A 91 -8.12 -5.60 21.74
C GLU A 91 -8.19 -6.76 20.74
N ARG A 92 -8.57 -6.45 19.50
CA ARG A 92 -8.68 -7.40 18.40
C ARG A 92 -7.78 -6.98 17.27
N LEU A 93 -7.15 -7.95 16.63
CA LEU A 93 -6.37 -7.69 15.43
C LEU A 93 -7.22 -7.00 14.36
N TRP A 94 -6.61 -6.05 13.66
CA TRP A 94 -7.19 -5.44 12.48
C TRP A 94 -6.37 -5.80 11.25
N VAL A 95 -7.04 -6.36 10.24
CA VAL A 95 -6.42 -6.80 8.99
C VAL A 95 -6.99 -5.98 7.84
N HIS A 96 -6.10 -5.50 6.98
CA HIS A 96 -6.47 -4.75 5.79
C HIS A 96 -5.55 -5.11 4.63
N VAL A 97 -6.11 -5.29 3.44
CA VAL A 97 -5.33 -5.48 2.21
C VAL A 97 -5.35 -4.19 1.41
N TYR A 98 -4.15 -3.72 1.05
CA TYR A 98 -3.96 -2.47 0.32
C TYR A 98 -2.94 -2.63 -0.80
N GLU A 99 -3.03 -1.74 -1.78
CA GLU A 99 -2.10 -1.66 -2.90
C GLU A 99 -0.96 -0.68 -2.57
N CYS A 100 0.27 -1.08 -2.88
CA CYS A 100 1.47 -0.25 -2.74
C CYS A 100 2.39 -0.46 -3.95
N SER A 101 1.81 -0.29 -5.12
CA SER A 101 2.49 -0.46 -6.41
C SER A 101 3.42 0.72 -6.68
N SER A 102 4.56 0.44 -7.32
CA SER A 102 5.37 1.47 -7.98
C SER A 102 4.93 1.60 -9.45
N ALA A 103 5.58 2.45 -10.23
CA ALA A 103 5.32 2.51 -11.66
C ALA A 103 5.48 1.16 -12.36
N ASP A 104 6.54 0.42 -12.04
CA ASP A 104 6.90 -0.83 -12.74
C ASP A 104 6.45 -2.11 -12.02
N GLN A 105 6.01 -2.02 -10.76
CA GLN A 105 5.64 -3.19 -9.95
C GLN A 105 4.26 -3.05 -9.34
N PHE A 106 3.42 -4.05 -9.58
CA PHE A 106 2.18 -4.24 -8.85
C PHE A 106 2.48 -4.92 -7.51
N ARG A 107 2.02 -4.34 -6.40
CA ARG A 107 2.15 -4.98 -5.07
C ARG A 107 0.87 -4.87 -4.24
N LEU A 108 0.41 -6.02 -3.73
CA LEU A 108 -0.61 -6.08 -2.69
C LEU A 108 0.02 -6.48 -1.37
N PHE A 109 -0.24 -5.69 -0.33
CA PHE A 109 0.17 -5.98 1.03
C PHE A 109 -1.04 -6.30 1.89
N GLN A 110 -0.86 -7.25 2.81
CA GLN A 110 -1.72 -7.40 3.96
C GLN A 110 -1.07 -6.69 5.13
N MET A 111 -1.72 -5.64 5.61
CA MET A 111 -1.42 -5.02 6.90
C MET A 111 -2.16 -5.78 8.00
N THR A 112 -1.46 -6.14 9.07
CA THR A 112 -2.05 -6.70 10.28
C THR A 112 -1.59 -5.88 11.47
N SER A 113 -2.54 -5.28 12.18
CA SER A 113 -2.29 -4.50 13.40
C SER A 113 -2.63 -5.35 14.61
N TYR A 114 -1.68 -5.51 15.51
CA TYR A 114 -1.83 -6.21 16.78
C TYR A 114 -1.86 -5.21 17.93
N PRO A 115 -2.85 -5.28 18.84
CA PRO A 115 -2.82 -4.47 20.04
C PRO A 115 -1.67 -4.93 20.94
N LEU A 116 -0.89 -3.98 21.44
CA LEU A 116 0.14 -4.25 22.43
C LEU A 116 -0.48 -4.39 23.83
N PRO A 117 0.21 -5.05 24.78
CA PRO A 117 -0.27 -5.21 26.14
C PRO A 117 -0.76 -3.89 26.75
N ARG A 118 -1.84 -3.96 27.54
CA ARG A 118 -2.45 -2.82 28.23
C ARG A 118 -2.89 -1.68 27.29
N ARG A 119 -3.07 -1.97 25.99
CA ARG A 119 -3.47 -1.00 24.96
C ARG A 119 -2.48 0.16 24.82
N GLU A 120 -1.22 -0.04 25.18
CA GLU A 120 -0.20 1.01 25.12
C GLU A 120 0.19 1.41 23.70
N GLY A 121 -0.17 0.59 22.71
CA GLY A 121 0.15 0.85 21.32
C GLY A 121 -0.25 -0.28 20.39
N LEU A 122 0.28 -0.24 19.18
CA LEU A 122 0.08 -1.24 18.15
C LEU A 122 1.41 -1.73 17.60
N LEU A 123 1.47 -3.01 17.23
CA LEU A 123 2.45 -3.54 16.30
C LEU A 123 1.78 -3.73 14.93
N ILE A 124 2.26 -3.02 13.92
CA ILE A 124 1.71 -3.01 12.58
C ILE A 124 2.69 -3.76 11.67
N VAL A 125 2.22 -4.86 11.09
CA VAL A 125 3.01 -5.75 10.24
C VAL A 125 2.50 -5.66 8.81
N HIS A 126 3.39 -5.38 7.85
CA HIS A 126 3.09 -5.32 6.43
C HIS A 126 3.67 -6.54 5.74
N SER A 127 2.81 -7.47 5.32
CA SER A 127 3.21 -8.70 4.62
C SER A 127 2.87 -8.62 3.14
N LEU A 128 3.88 -8.76 2.27
CA LEU A 128 3.67 -8.84 0.83
C LEU A 128 2.85 -10.10 0.49
N ARG A 129 1.77 -9.91 -0.28
CA ARG A 129 0.87 -11.00 -0.70
C ARG A 129 1.01 -11.33 -2.17
N VAL A 130 1.14 -10.30 -3.00
CA VAL A 130 1.28 -10.42 -4.45
C VAL A 130 2.33 -9.41 -4.89
N GLU A 131 3.27 -9.85 -5.72
CA GLU A 131 4.20 -9.01 -6.43
C GLU A 131 4.34 -9.53 -7.86
N ARG A 132 4.24 -8.62 -8.83
CA ARG A 132 4.43 -8.92 -10.24
C ARG A 132 4.77 -7.65 -11.01
N PRO A 133 5.36 -7.74 -12.21
CA PRO A 133 5.49 -6.60 -13.09
C PRO A 133 4.11 -5.93 -13.33
N GLN A 134 4.09 -4.61 -13.33
CA GLN A 134 2.90 -3.86 -13.71
C GLN A 134 2.67 -4.05 -15.22
N HIS A 135 1.56 -4.68 -15.59
CA HIS A 135 1.16 -4.75 -16.99
C HIS A 135 0.51 -3.44 -17.36
N HIS A 136 1.25 -2.62 -18.11
CA HIS A 136 0.69 -1.42 -18.72
C HIS A 136 0.06 -1.83 -20.04
N ASP A 137 -1.26 -1.74 -20.13
CA ASP A 137 -1.85 -1.44 -21.42
C ASP A 137 -1.28 -0.06 -21.79
N GLN A 138 -0.46 -0.02 -22.84
CA GLN A 138 0.31 1.16 -23.25
C GLN A 138 -0.62 2.31 -23.65
N LEU A 139 -1.16 3.03 -22.67
CA LEU A 139 -1.70 4.35 -22.89
C LEU A 139 -0.50 5.30 -22.89
N ASN A 140 -0.06 5.68 -24.09
CA ASN A 140 0.89 6.76 -24.32
C ASN A 140 0.27 8.09 -23.83
N SER A 141 0.31 8.40 -22.53
CA SER A 141 -0.18 9.68 -22.03
C SER A 141 0.91 10.74 -22.15
N SER A 142 1.15 11.22 -23.37
CA SER A 142 2.03 12.37 -23.60
C SER A 142 1.37 13.72 -23.27
N VAL A 143 0.16 13.75 -22.70
CA VAL A 143 -0.58 15.01 -22.52
C VAL A 143 -1.12 15.16 -21.10
N HIS A 144 -0.40 15.93 -20.28
CA HIS A 144 -0.84 16.35 -18.95
C HIS A 144 -2.20 17.08 -18.95
N THR A 145 -2.58 17.71 -20.07
CA THR A 145 -3.82 18.52 -20.17
C THR A 145 -5.10 17.70 -20.03
N ASP A 146 -5.02 16.38 -20.20
CA ASP A 146 -6.21 15.52 -20.19
C ASP A 146 -6.68 15.17 -18.77
N TYR A 147 -5.86 15.44 -17.75
CA TYR A 147 -6.12 15.05 -16.35
C TYR A 147 -6.29 16.21 -15.37
N ALA A 148 -5.75 17.38 -15.69
CA ALA A 148 -5.89 18.57 -14.85
C ALA A 148 -7.27 19.22 -15.04
N ASP A 149 -7.94 19.61 -13.96
CA ASP A 149 -9.19 20.36 -14.03
C ASP A 149 -8.99 21.85 -14.39
N GLU A 150 -10.06 22.64 -14.35
CA GLU A 150 -10.03 24.09 -14.67
C GLU A 150 -9.14 24.90 -13.72
N GLN A 151 -8.83 24.37 -12.53
CA GLN A 151 -7.95 24.95 -11.53
C GLN A 151 -6.52 24.40 -11.63
N ASN A 152 -6.21 23.61 -12.66
CA ASN A 152 -4.97 22.86 -12.84
C ASN A 152 -4.73 21.83 -11.73
N ILE A 153 -5.79 21.27 -11.14
CA ILE A 153 -5.70 20.23 -10.12
C ILE A 153 -5.83 18.85 -10.76
N VAL A 154 -4.89 17.96 -10.47
CA VAL A 154 -4.95 16.55 -10.87
C VAL A 154 -5.60 15.74 -9.74
N HIS A 155 -6.69 15.05 -10.04
CA HIS A 155 -7.41 14.25 -9.03
C HIS A 155 -6.94 12.80 -9.06
N GLN A 156 -6.25 12.37 -8.00
CA GLN A 156 -5.75 11.01 -7.84
C GLN A 156 -6.51 10.26 -6.76
N CYS A 157 -6.87 9.01 -7.03
CA CYS A 157 -7.49 8.13 -6.03
C CYS A 157 -6.47 7.75 -4.96
N SER A 158 -6.78 8.00 -3.68
CA SER A 158 -5.91 7.66 -2.54
C SER A 158 -5.66 6.15 -2.39
N TYR A 159 -6.58 5.30 -2.87
CA TYR A 159 -6.49 3.84 -2.72
C TYR A 159 -5.75 3.16 -3.86
N CYS A 160 -6.18 3.39 -5.11
CA CYS A 160 -5.63 2.70 -6.28
C CYS A 160 -4.69 3.58 -7.11
N ARG A 161 -4.39 4.80 -6.67
CA ARG A 161 -3.48 5.76 -7.33
C ARG A 161 -3.81 6.14 -8.78
N ARG A 162 -4.92 5.63 -9.34
CA ARG A 162 -5.45 6.04 -10.64
C ARG A 162 -5.83 7.51 -10.62
N VAL A 163 -5.75 8.15 -11.77
CA VAL A 163 -5.96 9.59 -11.96
C VAL A 163 -7.19 9.79 -12.83
N ARG A 164 -8.04 10.73 -12.44
CA ARG A 164 -9.29 11.01 -13.16
C ARG A 164 -9.02 11.83 -14.42
N ARG A 165 -9.55 11.43 -15.58
CA ARG A 165 -9.58 12.29 -16.77
C ARG A 165 -10.52 13.48 -16.55
N ARG A 166 -10.15 14.64 -17.09
CA ARG A 166 -10.93 15.89 -16.97
C ARG A 166 -12.34 15.75 -17.53
N GLU A 167 -12.47 15.25 -18.76
CA GLU A 167 -13.73 15.24 -19.52
C GLU A 167 -14.49 13.91 -19.42
N ALA A 168 -13.96 12.91 -18.71
CA ALA A 168 -14.55 11.58 -18.63
C ALA A 168 -14.58 11.08 -17.18
N ALA A 169 -15.60 10.29 -16.83
CA ALA A 169 -15.66 9.53 -15.58
C ALA A 169 -14.75 8.29 -15.63
N VAL A 170 -13.54 8.45 -16.18
CA VAL A 170 -12.56 7.39 -16.37
C VAL A 170 -11.36 7.68 -15.48
N TRP A 171 -10.86 6.62 -14.85
CA TRP A 171 -9.70 6.66 -13.97
C TRP A 171 -8.60 5.79 -14.58
N ASP A 172 -7.49 6.41 -14.92
CA ASP A 172 -6.37 5.74 -15.59
C ASP A 172 -5.19 5.58 -14.66
N TRP A 173 -4.41 4.54 -14.90
CA TRP A 173 -3.09 4.41 -14.29
C TRP A 173 -2.08 5.19 -15.14
N VAL A 174 -1.69 6.38 -14.69
CA VAL A 174 -0.71 7.23 -15.37
C VAL A 174 0.65 7.02 -14.73
N ARG A 175 1.51 6.23 -15.38
CA ARG A 175 2.80 5.79 -14.84
C ARG A 175 3.66 6.96 -14.38
N GLU A 176 3.76 8.00 -15.21
CA GLU A 176 4.57 9.19 -14.97
C GLU A 176 4.15 9.90 -13.68
N TYR A 177 2.86 9.86 -13.32
CA TYR A 177 2.35 10.50 -12.11
C TYR A 177 2.57 9.65 -10.86
N ILE A 178 2.82 8.35 -11.03
CA ILE A 178 3.23 7.45 -9.95
C ILE A 178 4.71 7.65 -9.65
N ASP A 179 5.55 7.75 -10.69
CA ASP A 179 6.99 8.00 -10.55
C ASP A 179 7.28 9.41 -10.03
N ALA A 180 6.58 10.42 -10.56
CA ALA A 180 6.74 11.81 -10.19
C ALA A 180 5.36 12.49 -10.13
N ALA A 181 4.86 12.70 -8.92
CA ALA A 181 3.57 13.38 -8.73
C ALA A 181 3.60 14.77 -9.38
N PRO A 182 2.64 15.11 -10.26
CA PRO A 182 2.57 16.43 -10.85
C PRO A 182 2.29 17.51 -9.79
N PRO A 183 2.68 18.77 -10.04
CA PRO A 183 2.24 19.89 -9.21
C PRO A 183 0.71 19.98 -9.23
N GLY A 184 0.12 20.37 -8.11
CA GLY A 184 -1.35 20.52 -8.01
C GLY A 184 -2.11 19.20 -7.94
N ILE A 185 -1.52 18.13 -7.41
CA ILE A 185 -2.27 16.89 -7.18
C ILE A 185 -3.17 17.01 -5.94
N SER A 186 -4.39 16.49 -6.04
CA SER A 186 -5.29 16.29 -4.91
C SER A 186 -5.69 14.83 -4.81
N HIS A 187 -5.89 14.38 -3.57
CA HIS A 187 -6.22 13.00 -3.24
C HIS A 187 -7.72 12.85 -2.93
N THR A 188 -8.41 12.03 -3.73
CA THR A 188 -9.85 11.74 -3.63
C THR A 188 -10.09 10.22 -3.70
N ILE A 189 -11.31 9.75 -3.90
CA ILE A 189 -11.63 8.32 -4.03
C ILE A 189 -12.41 8.10 -5.33
N CYS A 190 -11.93 7.19 -6.19
CA CYS A 190 -12.67 6.80 -7.39
C CYS A 190 -13.90 5.96 -7.05
N GLU A 191 -14.87 5.90 -7.96
CA GLU A 191 -16.16 5.24 -7.74
C GLU A 191 -15.98 3.74 -7.43
N SER A 192 -15.03 3.08 -8.08
CA SER A 192 -14.71 1.67 -7.81
C SER A 192 -14.15 1.47 -6.40
N CYS A 193 -13.20 2.31 -5.97
CA CYS A 193 -12.64 2.23 -4.63
C CYS A 193 -13.66 2.64 -3.58
N PHE A 194 -14.51 3.62 -3.87
CA PHE A 194 -15.61 4.00 -2.98
C PHE A 194 -16.57 2.82 -2.80
N GLY A 195 -17.02 2.18 -3.89
CA GLY A 195 -17.90 1.00 -3.80
C GLY A 195 -17.27 -0.18 -3.03
N TYR A 196 -15.94 -0.35 -3.10
CA TYR A 196 -15.22 -1.45 -2.45
C TYR A 196 -14.81 -1.16 -1.00
N TYR A 197 -14.40 0.07 -0.68
CA TYR A 197 -13.93 0.47 0.65
C TYR A 197 -14.96 1.22 1.49
N ALA A 198 -16.00 1.76 0.87
CA ALA A 198 -17.16 2.31 1.56
C ALA A 198 -18.37 1.36 1.76
N PRO A 199 -18.36 0.03 1.47
CA PRO A 199 -19.52 -0.80 1.75
C PRO A 199 -19.62 -1.03 3.25
N ARG A 200 -20.51 -0.24 3.85
CA ARG A 200 -21.11 -0.31 5.18
C ARG A 200 -20.12 -0.17 6.35
N LEU A 201 -20.21 0.98 7.00
CA LEU A 201 -19.97 1.18 8.44
C LEU A 201 -20.92 0.31 9.30
N GLU A 202 -21.19 -0.93 8.92
CA GLU A 202 -21.88 -1.91 9.75
C GLU A 202 -20.87 -2.99 10.17
N ALA A 203 -20.89 -3.29 11.46
CA ALA A 203 -19.86 -4.08 12.11
C ALA A 203 -19.76 -5.51 11.56
N GLY A 204 -18.59 -5.87 11.00
CA GLY A 204 -18.09 -7.25 11.07
C GLY A 204 -18.15 -8.13 9.83
N GLN A 205 -18.24 -7.60 8.60
CA GLN A 205 -18.12 -8.44 7.40
C GLN A 205 -16.66 -8.61 6.90
N GLU A 206 -16.31 -9.84 6.54
CA GLU A 206 -15.08 -10.20 5.85
C GLU A 206 -15.05 -9.64 4.42
N PHE A 207 -13.87 -9.21 3.96
CA PHE A 207 -13.66 -8.70 2.61
C PHE A 207 -13.99 -9.77 1.55
N PRO A 208 -14.66 -9.42 0.43
CA PRO A 208 -14.88 -10.36 -0.64
C PRO A 208 -13.54 -10.80 -1.27
N PRO A 209 -13.43 -12.05 -1.75
CA PRO A 209 -12.24 -12.51 -2.46
C PRO A 209 -11.97 -11.63 -3.70
N LEU A 210 -10.69 -11.40 -3.99
CA LEU A 210 -10.09 -10.51 -5.02
C LEU A 210 -10.48 -10.83 -6.49
N ARG A 211 -11.72 -11.25 -6.80
CA ARG A 211 -12.10 -11.73 -8.13
C ARG A 211 -12.47 -10.64 -9.16
N PHE A 212 -12.56 -9.35 -8.79
CA PHE A 212 -13.23 -8.36 -9.65
C PHE A 212 -12.37 -7.21 -10.21
N LEU A 213 -11.06 -7.18 -10.00
CA LEU A 213 -10.23 -6.08 -10.55
C LEU A 213 -9.63 -6.31 -11.93
N TYR A 214 -9.84 -7.49 -12.53
CA TYR A 214 -9.39 -7.77 -13.89
C TYR A 214 -10.43 -8.66 -14.57
N SER A 215 -11.37 -8.04 -15.29
CA SER A 215 -12.00 -8.74 -16.41
C SER A 215 -10.88 -9.07 -17.39
N GLU A 216 -10.60 -10.36 -17.59
CA GLU A 216 -9.71 -10.80 -18.66
C GLU A 216 -10.17 -10.13 -19.98
N PRO A 217 -9.24 -9.67 -20.83
CA PRO A 217 -9.62 -9.15 -22.12
C PRO A 217 -10.42 -10.22 -22.86
N ASN A 218 -11.60 -9.83 -23.33
CA ASN A 218 -12.55 -10.63 -24.10
C ASN A 218 -11.84 -11.71 -24.93
N ALA A 219 -12.08 -12.97 -24.59
CA ALA A 219 -11.91 -14.08 -25.50
C ALA A 219 -12.85 -13.88 -26.69
N LEU A 220 -12.35 -13.29 -27.76
CA LEU A 220 -12.97 -13.34 -29.07
C LEU A 220 -11.98 -13.87 -30.11
N ALA A 221 -12.46 -14.88 -30.83
CA ALA A 221 -11.99 -15.45 -32.09
C ALA A 221 -10.73 -16.36 -32.06
N SER A 222 -11.01 -17.63 -31.78
CA SER A 222 -10.59 -18.80 -32.56
C SER A 222 -9.82 -18.52 -33.88
N GLY A 223 -8.56 -18.96 -33.93
CA GLY A 223 -7.82 -19.17 -35.17
C GLY A 223 -6.72 -20.21 -34.90
N GLY A 224 -6.93 -21.45 -35.32
CA GLY A 224 -6.07 -22.57 -34.96
C GLY A 224 -4.69 -22.53 -35.62
N SER A 225 -3.69 -23.07 -34.92
CA SER A 225 -2.50 -23.71 -35.48
C SER A 225 -1.89 -24.64 -34.45
N THR A 226 -1.54 -25.84 -34.90
CA THR A 226 -0.99 -27.02 -34.23
C THR A 226 0.25 -26.78 -33.32
N PRO A 227 0.47 -27.62 -32.29
CA PRO A 227 1.59 -27.47 -31.37
C PRO A 227 2.87 -28.06 -31.96
N VAL A 228 3.95 -27.28 -31.94
CA VAL A 228 5.32 -27.79 -32.11
C VAL A 228 5.93 -27.92 -30.72
N SER A 229 6.15 -29.16 -30.31
CA SER A 229 6.92 -29.55 -29.13
C SER A 229 8.35 -29.03 -29.23
N ARG A 230 8.83 -28.30 -28.20
CA ARG A 230 10.27 -28.18 -27.93
C ARG A 230 10.56 -28.36 -26.44
N SER A 231 11.47 -29.29 -26.23
CA SER A 231 12.03 -29.80 -24.99
C SER A 231 12.93 -28.80 -24.28
N TYR A 232 12.91 -28.89 -22.94
CA TYR A 232 13.84 -28.29 -22.00
C TYR A 232 15.31 -28.58 -22.33
N SER A 233 16.18 -27.59 -22.10
CA SER A 233 17.57 -27.77 -21.69
C SER A 233 18.11 -26.45 -21.12
N SER A 234 18.39 -26.43 -19.82
CA SER A 234 19.31 -25.46 -19.19
C SER A 234 20.75 -25.78 -19.59
N PRO A 235 21.68 -24.82 -19.48
CA PRO A 235 22.67 -24.97 -18.42
C PRO A 235 23.15 -23.66 -17.74
N VAL A 236 23.58 -23.88 -16.50
CA VAL A 236 24.41 -23.10 -15.56
C VAL A 236 25.82 -22.90 -16.17
N PRO A 237 26.57 -21.81 -15.90
CA PRO A 237 27.25 -21.53 -14.61
C PRO A 237 26.71 -20.33 -13.84
#